data_AF-A0A959QDS9-F1
#
_entry.id   AF-A0A959QDS9-F1
#
_cell.length_a   1.000
_cell.length_b   1.000
_cell.length_c   1.000
_cell.angle_alpha   90.00
_cell.angle_beta   90.00
_cell.angle_gamma   90.00
#
_symmetry.space_group_name_H-M   'P 1'
#
loop_
_entity.id
_entity.type
_entity.pdbx_description
1 polymer ?
#
loop_
_entity_poly.entity_id
_entity_poly.type
_entity_poly.pdbx_seq_one_letter_code
_entity_poly.pdbx_strand_id
1 'polypeptide(L)' 'MKQGLFLQYLAYERRFSTHTVQAYQTDLEQFASFLDETYGIRNDEQVGHPHIRSWVVHLLQ' A
#
# COMPACT_ATOMS: atom_id res chain seq x y z
N MET A 1 4.75 -8.35 1.64
CA MET A 1 4.87 -7.22 0.70
C MET A 1 6.33 -6.82 0.45
N LYS A 2 6.83 -6.98 -0.78
CA LYS A 2 8.13 -6.42 -1.19
C LYS A 2 7.95 -4.96 -1.64
N GLN A 3 7.88 -4.03 -0.70
CA GLN A 3 7.67 -2.60 -1.02
C GLN A 3 8.93 -1.94 -1.64
N GLY A 4 10.12 -2.34 -1.22
CA GLY A 4 11.38 -1.68 -1.60
C GLY A 4 11.66 -1.59 -3.10
N LEU A 5 11.43 -2.67 -3.86
CA LEU A 5 11.64 -2.67 -5.31
C LEU A 5 10.65 -1.74 -6.04
N PHE A 6 9.40 -1.68 -5.56
CA PHE A 6 8.39 -0.79 -6.13
C PHE A 6 8.70 0.68 -5.83
N LEU A 7 9.13 1.00 -4.61
CA LEU A 7 9.52 2.37 -4.26
C LEU A 7 10.77 2.83 -5.03
N GLN A 8 11.73 1.93 -5.27
CA GLN A 8 12.87 2.20 -6.16
C GLN A 8 12.40 2.49 -7.59
N TYR A 9 11.47 1.67 -8.11
CA TYR A 9 10.83 1.91 -9.41
C TYR A 9 10.19 3.30 -9.52
N LEU A 10 9.49 3.74 -8.46
CA LEU A 10 8.91 5.08 -8.42
C LEU A 10 10.00 6.18 -8.40
N ALA A 11 11.07 5.98 -7.65
CA ALA A 11 12.13 6.96 -7.46
C ALA A 11 13.05 7.11 -8.68
N TYR A 12 13.48 6.02 -9.30
CA TYR A 12 14.55 6.05 -10.32
C TYR A 12 14.00 5.93 -11.74
N GLU A 13 13.09 4.98 -11.98
CA GLU A 13 12.52 4.72 -13.30
C GLU A 13 11.43 5.73 -13.62
N ARG A 14 10.51 6.00 -12.67
CA ARG A 14 9.44 7.00 -12.84
C ARG A 14 9.87 8.41 -12.46
N ARG A 15 11.00 8.58 -11.75
CA ARG A 15 11.55 9.87 -11.32
C ARG A 15 10.56 10.73 -10.53
N PHE A 16 9.75 10.09 -9.70
CA PHE A 16 8.84 10.83 -8.82
C PHE A 16 9.61 11.55 -7.72
N SER A 17 9.04 12.67 -7.26
CA SER A 17 9.64 13.46 -6.18
C SER A 17 9.74 12.64 -4.89
N THR A 18 10.68 12.99 -4.01
CA THR A 18 10.82 12.34 -2.70
C THR A 18 9.51 12.33 -1.92
N HIS A 19 8.77 13.44 -1.94
CA HIS A 19 7.46 13.53 -1.28
C HIS A 19 6.42 12.58 -1.88
N THR A 20 6.43 12.41 -3.20
CA THR A 20 5.55 11.46 -3.87
C THR A 20 5.91 10.02 -3.50
N VAL A 21 7.19 9.66 -3.49
CA VAL A 21 7.63 8.31 -3.08
C VAL A 21 7.26 8.04 -1.62
N GLN A 22 7.45 9.02 -0.74
CA GLN A 22 7.04 8.93 0.67
C GLN A 22 5.53 8.76 0.83
N ALA A 23 4.70 9.48 0.07
CA ALA A 23 3.26 9.32 0.12
C ALA A 23 2.84 7.88 -0.26
N TYR A 24 3.40 7.33 -1.34
CA TYR A 24 3.16 5.94 -1.73
C TYR A 24 3.62 4.94 -0.67
N GLN A 25 4.77 5.17 -0.03
CA GLN A 25 5.23 4.31 1.07
C GLN A 25 4.23 4.32 2.22
N THR A 26 3.84 5.51 2.67
CA THR A 26 2.87 5.69 3.76
C THR A 26 1.55 5.00 3.45
N ASP A 27 1.01 5.16 2.25
CA ASP A 27 -0.25 4.53 1.83
C ASP A 27 -0.16 2.99 1.85
N LEU A 28 0.98 2.44 1.42
CA LEU A 28 1.22 0.98 1.44
C LEU A 28 1.38 0.42 2.85
N GLU A 29 2.00 1.17 3.76
CA GLU A 29 2.14 0.82 5.17
C GLU A 29 0.77 0.86 5.88
N GLN A 30 -0.01 1.93 5.66
CA GLN A 30 -1.36 2.05 6.20
C GLN A 30 -2.28 0.94 5.69
N PHE A 31 -2.23 0.63 4.40
CA PHE A 31 -3.01 -0.47 3.83
C PHE A 31 -2.63 -1.83 4.43
N ALA A 32 -1.33 -2.08 4.66
CA ALA A 32 -0.89 -3.32 5.30
C ALA A 32 -1.39 -3.44 6.75
N SER A 33 -1.33 -2.35 7.53
CA SER A 33 -1.87 -2.32 8.89
C SER A 33 -3.39 -2.56 8.89
N PHE A 34 -4.13 -1.89 8.00
CA PHE A 34 -5.57 -2.08 7.84
C PHE A 34 -5.94 -3.55 7.54
N LEU A 35 -5.17 -4.21 6.67
CA LEU A 35 -5.38 -5.63 6.33
C LEU A 35 -5.16 -6.57 7.53
N ASP A 36 -4.13 -6.33 8.33
CA ASP A 36 -3.87 -7.13 9.53
C ASP A 36 -4.95 -6.89 10.60
N GLU A 37 -5.29 -5.63 10.87
CA GLU A 37 -6.24 -5.25 11.91
C GLU A 37 -7.68 -5.69 11.58
N THR A 38 -8.09 -5.58 10.31
CA THR A 38 -9.48 -5.85 9.90
C THR A 38 -9.72 -7.31 9.52
N TYR A 39 -8.70 -7.97 8.94
CA TYR A 39 -8.85 -9.30 8.33
C TYR A 39 -7.82 -10.33 8.82
N GLY A 40 -6.81 -9.93 9.60
CA GLY A 40 -5.68 -10.80 9.99
C GLY A 40 -4.80 -11.21 8.81
N ILE A 41 -4.86 -10.49 7.69
CA ILE A 41 -4.14 -10.83 6.46
C ILE A 41 -2.74 -10.22 6.51
N ARG A 42 -1.73 -11.10 6.51
CA ARG A 42 -0.30 -10.72 6.48
C ARG A 42 0.43 -11.17 5.21
N ASN A 43 -0.16 -12.11 4.48
CA ASN A 43 0.33 -12.57 3.19
C ASN A 43 -0.38 -11.81 2.08
N ASP A 44 0.38 -11.13 1.23
CA ASP A 44 -0.11 -10.36 0.09
C ASP A 44 -0.83 -11.23 -0.96
N GLU A 45 -0.53 -12.53 -1.05
CA GLU A 45 -1.22 -13.47 -1.93
C GLU A 45 -2.69 -13.69 -1.55
N GLN A 46 -3.07 -13.36 -0.31
CA GLN A 46 -4.45 -13.46 0.17
C GLN A 46 -5.24 -12.17 -0.09
N VAL A 47 -4.57 -11.10 -0.56
CA VAL A 47 -5.21 -9.82 -0.86
C VAL A 47 -5.93 -9.91 -2.19
N GLY A 48 -7.15 -9.38 -2.24
CA GLY A 48 -8.03 -9.45 -3.39
C GLY A 48 -8.81 -8.15 -3.53
N HIS A 49 -9.52 -8.00 -4.64
CA HIS A 49 -10.27 -6.79 -4.94
C HIS A 49 -11.24 -6.35 -3.83
N PRO A 50 -11.97 -7.24 -3.12
CA PRO A 50 -12.83 -6.83 -2.01
C PRO A 50 -12.10 -6.08 -0.90
N HIS A 51 -10.88 -6.51 -0.55
CA HIS A 51 -10.06 -5.88 0.49
C HIS A 51 -9.64 -4.45 0.07
N ILE A 52 -9.24 -4.28 -1.19
CA ILE A 52 -8.88 -2.96 -1.75
C ILE A 52 -10.11 -2.02 -1.73
N ARG A 53 -11.29 -2.52 -2.13
CA ARG A 53 -12.53 -1.72 -2.08
C ARG A 53 -12.85 -1.30 -0.64
N SER A 54 -12.72 -2.22 0.31
CA SER A 54 -12.96 -1.90 1.72
C SER A 54 -12.00 -0.83 2.24
N TRP A 55 -10.74 -0.88 1.83
CA TRP A 55 -9.75 0.15 2.17
C TRP A 55 -10.13 1.53 1.63
N VAL A 56 -10.54 1.61 0.37
CA VAL A 56 -11.00 2.89 -0.21
C VAL A 56 -12.21 3.45 0.54
N VAL A 57 -13.15 2.59 0.97
CA VAL A 57 -14.29 3.02 1.78
C VAL A 57 -13.83 3.52 3.16
N HIS A 58 -12.87 2.83 3.80
CA HIS A 58 -12.30 3.25 5.08
C HIS A 58 -11.63 4.63 5.01
N LEU A 59 -10.94 4.95 3.92
CA LEU A 59 -10.31 6.27 3.73
C LEU A 59 -11.30 7.43 3.49
N LEU A 60 -12.55 7.14 3.14
CA LEU A 60 -13.59 8.14 2.89
C LEU A 60 -14.46 8.45 4.12
N GLN A 61 -14.24 7.72 5.22
CA GLN A 61 -14.91 7.93 6.51
C GLN A 61 -14.16 8.96 7.35
#